data_AF-A0A4S9CVQ0-F1
#
_entry.id   AF-A0A4S9CVQ0-F1
#
_cell.length_a   1.000
_cell.length_b   1.000
_cell.length_c   1.000
_cell.angle_alpha   90.00
_cell.angle_beta   90.00
_cell.angle_gamma   90.00
#
_symmetry.space_group_name_H-M   'P 1'
#
loop_
_entity.id
_entity.type
_entity.pdbx_description
1 polymer ?
#
loop_
_entity_poly.entity_id
_entity_poly.type
_entity_poly.pdbx_seq_one_letter_code
_entity_poly.pdbx_strand_id
1 'polypeptide(L)'
;MYNRYAESARVNWTRNFAVDIDPKHRKEWTELMTPKSLGLILRSITTNYKFPMKWPDHISVYHKLASEPTAETDSFILDVVIMSELQQRPAARCVEDIVVYDYQAGKKAPLLPFMVDAFRKTWKLQEEAKRVNSEKVRGLLKEVRALEQETWDREDAVEDMGVAGQ
;
A
#
# COMPACT_ATOMS: atom_id res chain seq x y z
N MET A 1 -17.67 0.90 2.42
CA MET A 1 -17.15 -0.44 2.75
C MET A 1 -15.62 -0.50 2.53
N TYR A 2 -15.09 -0.21 1.35
CA TYR A 2 -13.63 -0.12 1.10
C TYR A 2 -12.84 0.80 2.06
N ASN A 3 -13.38 1.99 2.40
CA ASN A 3 -12.70 2.89 3.35
C ASN A 3 -12.56 2.27 4.75
N ARG A 4 -13.52 1.44 5.17
CA ARG A 4 -13.43 0.69 6.44
C ARG A 4 -12.29 -0.34 6.39
N TYR A 5 -12.07 -0.97 5.24
CA TYR A 5 -10.93 -1.87 5.05
C TYR A 5 -9.61 -1.12 5.11
N ALA A 6 -9.51 0.02 4.43
CA ALA A 6 -8.32 0.87 4.47
C ALA A 6 -8.01 1.34 5.90
N GLU A 7 -9.02 1.77 6.65
CA GLU A 7 -8.90 2.16 8.06
C GLU A 7 -8.45 0.99 8.96
N SER A 8 -9.12 -0.17 8.86
CA SER A 8 -8.78 -1.34 9.69
C SER A 8 -7.35 -1.82 9.42
N ALA A 9 -6.94 -1.82 8.15
CA ALA A 9 -5.60 -2.18 7.76
C ALA A 9 -4.56 -1.13 8.18
N ARG A 10 -4.89 0.17 8.15
CA ARG A 10 -4.01 1.22 8.72
C ARG A 10 -3.76 1.02 10.20
N VAL A 11 -4.79 0.68 10.98
CA VAL A 11 -4.64 0.34 12.42
C VAL A 11 -3.65 -0.80 12.60
N ASN A 12 -3.78 -1.86 11.80
CA ASN A 12 -2.87 -3.00 11.86
C ASN A 12 -1.45 -2.64 11.40
N TRP A 13 -1.33 -1.83 10.34
CA TRP A 13 -0.05 -1.31 9.85
C TRP A 13 0.68 -0.52 10.94
N THR A 14 0.00 0.37 11.65
CA THR A 14 0.58 1.12 12.78
C THR A 14 0.94 0.19 13.95
N ARG A 15 0.08 -0.78 14.28
CA ARG A 15 0.36 -1.77 15.35
C ARG A 15 1.56 -2.66 15.05
N ASN A 16 1.82 -2.96 13.78
CA ASN A 16 3.00 -3.73 13.38
C ASN A 16 4.31 -3.07 13.82
N PHE A 17 4.35 -1.73 13.88
CA PHE A 17 5.51 -1.03 14.45
C PHE A 17 5.70 -1.34 15.94
N ALA A 18 4.61 -1.42 16.70
CA ALA A 18 4.64 -1.72 18.13
C ALA A 18 5.05 -3.17 18.46
N VAL A 19 4.81 -4.10 17.53
CA VAL A 19 5.00 -5.54 17.75
C VAL A 19 6.33 -6.02 17.17
N ASP A 20 6.62 -5.68 15.92
CA ASP A 20 7.69 -6.34 15.15
C ASP A 20 8.83 -5.39 14.72
N ILE A 21 8.55 -4.10 14.47
CA ILE A 21 9.57 -3.18 13.92
C ILE A 21 10.32 -2.44 15.03
N ASP A 22 9.60 -1.91 16.01
CA ASP A 22 10.14 -1.14 17.12
C ASP A 22 9.43 -1.47 18.44
N PRO A 23 9.68 -2.67 19.00
CA PRO A 23 9.03 -3.10 20.24
C PRO A 23 9.43 -2.26 21.46
N LYS A 24 10.54 -1.51 21.38
CA LYS A 24 11.04 -0.66 22.47
C LYS A 24 10.07 0.48 22.78
N HIS A 25 9.44 1.06 21.76
CA HIS A 25 8.45 2.14 21.90
C HIS A 25 7.01 1.64 21.68
N ARG A 26 6.75 0.37 22.07
CA ARG A 26 5.44 -0.29 21.86
C ARG A 26 4.28 0.54 22.39
N LYS A 27 4.44 1.18 23.55
CA LYS A 27 3.38 1.96 24.20
C LYS A 27 2.98 3.14 23.31
N GLU A 28 3.96 3.91 22.87
CA GLU A 28 3.79 5.09 22.03
C GLU A 28 3.16 4.72 20.68
N TRP A 29 3.63 3.65 20.02
CA TRP A 29 3.02 3.15 18.79
C TRP A 29 1.58 2.68 18.97
N THR A 30 1.26 2.06 20.11
CA THR A 30 -0.10 1.61 20.41
C THR A 30 -1.03 2.80 20.69
N GLU A 31 -0.51 3.82 21.38
CA GLU A 31 -1.26 5.02 21.73
C GLU A 31 -1.61 5.89 20.52
N LEU A 32 -0.87 5.80 19.41
CA LEU A 32 -1.20 6.48 18.14
C LEU A 32 -2.63 6.22 17.64
N MET A 33 -3.20 5.09 18.01
CA MET A 33 -4.57 4.70 17.66
C MET A 33 -5.60 5.06 18.74
N THR A 34 -5.23 5.90 19.70
CA THR A 34 -6.06 6.32 20.83
C THR A 34 -5.98 7.83 21.02
N PRO A 35 -6.95 8.45 21.72
CA PRO A 35 -6.90 9.90 22.00
C PRO A 35 -6.08 10.26 23.25
N LYS A 36 -5.16 9.39 23.73
CA LYS A 36 -4.48 9.58 25.03
C LYS A 36 -3.28 10.52 24.99
N SER A 37 -2.57 10.57 23.87
CA SER A 37 -1.32 11.31 23.71
C SER A 37 -1.18 11.81 22.27
N LEU A 38 -0.14 11.39 21.56
CA LEU A 38 -0.01 11.63 20.12
C LEU A 38 -0.91 10.62 19.39
N GLY A 39 -1.67 11.06 18.40
CA GLY A 39 -2.52 10.18 17.61
C GLY A 39 -2.59 10.56 16.14
N LEU A 40 -3.09 9.61 15.35
CA LEU A 40 -3.25 9.76 13.91
C LEU A 40 -4.70 10.10 13.57
N ILE A 41 -4.91 11.21 12.86
CA ILE A 41 -6.21 11.66 12.38
C ILE A 41 -6.22 11.59 10.86
N LEU A 42 -7.22 10.91 10.30
CA LEU A 42 -7.45 10.93 8.85
C LEU A 42 -8.04 12.29 8.44
N ARG A 43 -7.24 13.14 7.77
CA ARG A 43 -7.69 14.44 7.25
C ARG A 43 -8.54 14.28 6.01
N SER A 44 -8.11 13.41 5.10
CA SER A 44 -8.86 13.10 3.89
C SER A 44 -8.55 11.71 3.38
N ILE A 45 -9.49 11.13 2.64
CA ILE A 45 -9.31 9.88 1.92
C ILE A 45 -9.94 10.00 0.54
N THR A 46 -9.19 9.67 -0.50
CA THR A 46 -9.70 9.56 -1.87
C THR A 46 -9.70 8.10 -2.29
N THR A 47 -10.84 7.59 -2.73
CA THR A 47 -11.01 6.17 -3.08
C THR A 47 -11.39 6.00 -4.55
N ASN A 48 -10.56 5.28 -5.29
CA ASN A 48 -10.76 4.92 -6.68
C ASN A 48 -11.21 3.47 -6.78
N TYR A 49 -12.49 3.24 -7.03
CA TYR A 49 -13.07 1.92 -7.21
C TYR A 49 -12.72 1.35 -8.58
N LYS A 50 -12.21 0.12 -8.63
CA LYS A 50 -11.85 -0.58 -9.88
C LYS A 50 -12.94 -1.56 -10.31
N PHE A 51 -13.53 -2.27 -9.36
CA PHE A 51 -14.70 -3.11 -9.60
C PHE A 51 -15.45 -3.40 -8.29
N PRO A 52 -16.75 -3.69 -8.34
CA PRO A 52 -17.51 -4.09 -7.16
C PRO A 52 -17.15 -5.52 -6.75
N MET A 53 -16.61 -5.69 -5.53
CA MET A 53 -16.42 -7.02 -4.94
C MET A 53 -17.74 -7.58 -4.44
N LYS A 54 -17.91 -8.90 -4.53
CA LYS A 54 -19.07 -9.62 -4.01
C LYS A 54 -18.61 -10.60 -2.93
N TRP A 55 -19.45 -10.80 -1.92
CA TRP A 55 -19.24 -11.84 -0.93
C TRP A 55 -19.56 -13.22 -1.53
N PRO A 56 -18.85 -14.30 -1.14
CA PRO A 56 -17.66 -14.31 -0.30
C PRO A 56 -16.39 -13.96 -1.08
N ASP A 57 -15.50 -13.17 -0.46
CA ASP A 57 -14.15 -12.87 -0.96
C ASP A 57 -13.22 -12.59 0.23
N HIS A 58 -11.93 -12.89 0.06
CA HIS A 58 -10.87 -12.51 0.98
C HIS A 58 -10.12 -11.31 0.40
N ILE A 59 -9.66 -10.43 1.28
CA ILE A 59 -8.96 -9.22 0.86
C ILE A 59 -7.62 -9.12 1.55
N SER A 60 -6.66 -8.63 0.78
CA SER A 60 -5.36 -8.19 1.27
C SER A 60 -5.24 -6.68 1.03
N VAL A 61 -4.91 -5.93 2.08
CA VAL A 61 -4.79 -4.47 2.01
C VAL A 61 -3.35 -4.09 2.29
N TYR A 62 -2.75 -3.34 1.37
CA TYR A 62 -1.36 -2.93 1.44
C TYR A 62 -1.27 -1.42 1.56
N HIS A 63 -0.44 -0.96 2.49
CA HIS A 63 -0.13 0.46 2.71
C HIS A 63 1.33 0.71 2.40
N LYS A 64 1.61 1.83 1.76
CA LYS A 64 2.97 2.35 1.62
C LYS A 64 2.99 3.85 1.93
N LEU A 65 4.12 4.33 2.42
CA LEU A 65 4.39 5.77 2.50
C LEU A 65 4.45 6.32 1.06
N ALA A 66 3.98 7.55 0.84
CA ALA A 66 4.05 8.21 -0.47
C ALA A 66 5.31 9.08 -0.64
N SER A 67 5.93 9.51 0.46
CA SER A 67 7.15 10.32 0.48
C SER A 67 8.03 9.97 1.69
N GLU A 68 9.32 10.30 1.61
CA GLU A 68 10.24 10.17 2.74
C GLU A 68 9.84 11.14 3.87
N PRO A 69 9.78 10.70 5.13
CA PRO A 69 9.50 11.59 6.25
C PRO A 69 10.73 12.40 6.67
N THR A 70 10.48 13.63 7.10
CA THR A 70 11.44 14.55 7.72
C THR A 70 11.17 14.73 9.21
N ALA A 71 12.03 15.45 9.93
CA ALA A 71 11.83 15.73 11.36
C ALA A 71 10.61 16.63 11.62
N GLU A 72 10.22 17.41 10.62
CA GLU A 72 9.11 18.37 10.64
C GLU A 72 7.80 17.75 10.17
N THR A 73 7.80 16.45 9.84
CA THR A 73 6.62 15.75 9.32
C THR A 73 5.52 15.69 10.38
N ASP A 74 4.51 16.54 10.23
CA ASP A 74 3.27 16.58 11.04
C ASP A 74 2.07 15.95 10.32
N SER A 75 2.26 15.59 9.05
CA SER A 75 1.30 14.88 8.22
C SER A 75 2.01 14.12 7.13
N PHE A 76 1.42 12.99 6.73
CA PHE A 76 1.98 12.10 5.73
C PHE A 76 0.87 11.41 4.95
N ILE A 77 1.23 10.97 3.74
CA ILE A 77 0.30 10.30 2.84
C ILE A 77 0.61 8.81 2.81
N LEU A 78 -0.45 8.00 2.93
CA LEU A 78 -0.40 6.58 2.63
C LEU A 78 -1.11 6.29 1.31
N ASP A 79 -0.38 5.67 0.39
CA ASP A 79 -0.98 5.02 -0.78
C ASP A 79 -1.45 3.62 -0.36
N VAL A 80 -2.69 3.28 -0.71
CA VAL A 80 -3.33 2.03 -0.30
C VAL A 80 -3.82 1.28 -1.53
N VAL A 81 -3.57 -0.03 -1.55
CA VAL A 81 -4.16 -0.95 -2.53
C VAL A 81 -4.96 -2.01 -1.80
N ILE A 82 -6.23 -2.17 -2.16
CA ILE A 82 -7.10 -3.24 -1.70
C ILE A 82 -7.15 -4.29 -2.80
N MET A 83 -6.58 -5.46 -2.56
CA MET A 83 -6.56 -6.61 -3.46
C MET A 83 -7.71 -7.56 -3.11
N SER A 84 -8.46 -7.97 -4.13
CA SER A 84 -9.34 -9.14 -4.03
C SER A 84 -8.49 -10.38 -4.27
N GLU A 85 -8.56 -11.33 -3.34
CA GLU A 85 -7.86 -12.61 -3.48
C GLU A 85 -8.62 -13.55 -4.41
N LEU A 86 -9.96 -13.51 -4.42
CA LEU A 86 -10.72 -14.33 -5.37
C LEU A 86 -10.46 -13.90 -6.83
N GLN A 87 -10.37 -12.60 -7.09
CA GLN A 87 -10.22 -12.06 -8.45
C GLN A 87 -8.75 -11.78 -8.82
N GLN A 88 -7.81 -11.99 -7.89
CA GLN A 88 -6.37 -11.78 -8.06
C GLN A 88 -6.02 -10.40 -8.66
N ARG A 89 -6.77 -9.35 -8.30
CA ARG A 89 -6.56 -8.00 -8.84
C ARG A 89 -6.98 -6.89 -7.88
N PRO A 90 -6.46 -5.65 -8.06
CA PRO A 90 -6.87 -4.51 -7.25
C PRO A 90 -8.37 -4.22 -7.40
N ALA A 91 -9.09 -4.22 -6.28
CA ALA A 91 -10.51 -3.86 -6.21
C ALA A 91 -10.72 -2.37 -5.99
N ALA A 92 -9.84 -1.73 -5.21
CA ALA A 92 -9.81 -0.28 -5.05
C ALA A 92 -8.39 0.20 -4.74
N ARG A 93 -8.15 1.48 -5.00
CA ARG A 93 -6.98 2.20 -4.52
C ARG A 93 -7.43 3.37 -3.66
N CYS A 94 -6.75 3.60 -2.55
CA CYS A 94 -7.01 4.76 -1.70
C CYS A 94 -5.75 5.61 -1.56
N VAL A 95 -5.94 6.91 -1.35
CA VAL A 95 -4.88 7.84 -0.91
C VAL A 95 -5.38 8.46 0.39
N GLU A 96 -4.64 8.26 1.47
CA GLU A 96 -4.99 8.74 2.82
C GLU A 96 -4.04 9.86 3.22
N ASP A 97 -4.56 11.06 3.48
CA ASP A 97 -3.82 12.16 4.13
C ASP A 97 -4.04 12.06 5.64
N ILE A 98 -2.97 11.79 6.37
CA ILE A 98 -2.98 11.53 7.80
C ILE A 98 -2.21 12.62 8.52
N VAL A 99 -2.79 13.11 9.62
CA VAL A 99 -2.20 14.14 10.47
C VAL A 99 -1.81 13.54 11.80
N VAL A 100 -0.67 13.99 12.29
CA VAL A 100 -0.22 13.73 13.64
C VAL A 100 -0.78 14.83 14.55
N TYR A 101 -1.57 14.43 15.53
CA TYR A 101 -2.29 15.33 16.41
C TYR A 101 -1.93 15.01 17.87
N ASP A 102 -1.50 16.03 18.61
CA ASP A 102 -1.29 15.94 20.04
C ASP A 102 -2.60 16.26 20.75
N TYR A 103 -3.24 15.23 21.32
CA TYR A 103 -4.51 15.38 22.03
C TYR A 103 -4.38 16.09 23.38
N GLN A 104 -3.18 16.15 23.96
CA GLN A 104 -2.94 16.85 25.22
C GLN A 104 -2.76 18.35 24.97
N ALA A 105 -2.03 18.71 23.92
CA ALA A 105 -1.82 20.09 23.52
C ALA A 105 -2.94 20.67 22.64
N GLY A 106 -3.83 19.82 22.10
CA GLY A 106 -4.95 20.23 21.26
C GLY A 106 -4.54 20.79 19.90
N LYS A 107 -3.40 20.36 19.34
CA LYS A 107 -2.84 20.89 18.09
C LYS A 107 -2.11 19.84 17.27
N LYS A 108 -1.83 20.15 16.00
CA LYS A 108 -0.91 19.35 15.19
C LYS A 108 0.47 19.33 15.82
N ALA A 109 1.16 18.21 15.70
CA ALA A 109 2.51 18.01 16.20
C ALA A 109 3.32 17.19 15.20
N PRO A 110 4.65 17.39 15.12
CA PRO A 110 5.50 16.52 14.32
C PRO A 110 5.53 15.09 14.90
N LEU A 111 5.90 14.12 14.05
CA LEU A 111 6.25 12.77 14.50
C LEU A 111 7.38 12.81 15.54
N LEU A 112 7.37 11.87 16.48
CA LEU A 112 8.47 11.71 17.42
C LEU A 112 9.74 11.24 16.68
N PRO A 113 10.95 11.58 17.15
CA PRO A 113 12.19 11.25 16.44
C PRO A 113 12.34 9.77 16.07
N PHE A 114 12.03 8.85 16.99
CA PHE A 114 12.10 7.41 16.71
C PHE A 114 11.06 6.95 15.67
N MET A 115 9.91 7.62 15.59
CA MET A 115 8.88 7.34 14.58
C MET A 115 9.36 7.79 13.20
N VAL A 116 10.01 8.96 13.11
CA VAL A 116 10.65 9.43 11.89
C VAL A 116 11.70 8.43 11.43
N ASP A 117 12.58 7.95 12.32
CA ASP A 117 13.61 6.98 11.98
C ASP A 117 13.02 5.64 11.50
N ALA A 118 11.99 5.14 12.19
CA ALA A 118 11.26 3.94 11.78
C ALA A 118 10.64 4.12 10.39
N PHE A 119 9.95 5.24 10.14
CA PHE A 119 9.32 5.51 8.86
C PHE A 119 10.35 5.73 7.74
N ARG A 120 11.50 6.38 8.01
CA ARG A 120 12.62 6.49 7.04
C ARG A 120 13.17 5.12 6.67
N LYS A 121 13.36 4.23 7.65
CA LYS A 121 13.80 2.86 7.39
C LYS A 121 12.78 2.13 6.52
N THR A 122 11.49 2.23 6.85
CA THR A 122 10.41 1.64 6.04
C THR A 122 10.37 2.23 4.64
N TRP A 123 10.52 3.54 4.47
CA TRP A 123 10.62 4.22 3.16
C TRP A 123 11.75 3.67 2.30
N LYS A 124 12.96 3.55 2.86
CA LYS A 124 14.12 2.99 2.15
C LYS A 124 13.88 1.54 1.72
N LEU A 125 13.29 0.71 2.58
CA LEU A 125 12.93 -0.67 2.24
C LEU A 125 11.89 -0.72 1.10
N GLN A 126 10.90 0.18 1.11
CA GLN A 126 9.90 0.28 0.05
C GLN A 126 10.51 0.66 -1.30
N GLU A 127 11.38 1.67 -1.33
CA GLU A 127 12.01 2.10 -2.58
C GLU A 127 12.99 1.05 -3.13
N GLU A 128 13.72 0.34 -2.27
CA GLU A 128 14.56 -0.78 -2.71
C GLU A 128 13.72 -1.94 -3.24
N ALA A 129 12.65 -2.33 -2.55
CA ALA A 129 11.74 -3.38 -3.01
C ALA A 129 11.09 -3.00 -4.35
N LYS A 130 10.67 -1.74 -4.50
CA LYS A 130 10.13 -1.21 -5.76
C LYS A 130 11.16 -1.28 -6.88
N ARG A 131 12.43 -0.90 -6.63
CA ARG A 131 13.51 -0.98 -7.61
C ARG A 131 13.71 -2.42 -8.09
N VAL A 132 13.98 -3.34 -7.16
CA VAL A 132 14.24 -4.76 -7.43
C VAL A 132 13.06 -5.41 -8.16
N ASN A 133 11.84 -5.19 -7.69
CA ASN A 133 10.66 -5.82 -8.30
C ASN A 133 10.31 -5.20 -9.66
N SER A 134 10.53 -3.90 -9.86
CA SER A 134 10.36 -3.27 -11.17
C SER A 134 11.35 -3.81 -12.20
N GLU A 135 12.60 -4.08 -11.79
CA GLU A 135 13.59 -4.72 -12.66
C GLU A 135 13.16 -6.14 -13.07
N LYS A 136 12.67 -6.95 -12.12
CA LYS A 136 12.12 -8.29 -12.41
C LYS A 136 10.95 -8.23 -13.38
N VAL A 137 9.99 -7.34 -13.16
CA VAL A 137 8.83 -7.16 -14.05
C VAL A 137 9.29 -6.76 -15.46
N ARG A 138 10.25 -5.84 -15.59
CA ARG A 138 10.81 -5.49 -16.90
C ARG A 138 11.50 -6.66 -17.59
N GLY A 139 12.19 -7.52 -16.84
CA GLY A 139 12.78 -8.75 -17.36
C GLY A 139 11.72 -9.69 -17.93
N LEU A 140 10.70 -10.01 -17.13
CA LEU A 140 9.57 -10.85 -17.55
C LEU A 140 8.84 -10.29 -18.78
N LEU A 141 8.61 -8.98 -18.83
CA LEU A 141 7.98 -8.35 -19.99
C LEU A 141 8.83 -8.48 -21.27
N LYS A 142 10.17 -8.43 -21.15
CA LYS A 142 11.06 -8.66 -22.30
C LYS A 142 11.02 -10.11 -22.76
N GLU A 143 11.03 -11.07 -21.82
CA GLU A 143 10.94 -12.50 -22.12
C GLU A 143 9.61 -12.83 -22.80
N VAL A 144 8.49 -12.34 -22.26
CA VAL A 144 7.17 -12.48 -22.89
C VAL A 144 7.18 -11.87 -24.29
N ARG A 145 7.76 -10.68 -24.47
CA ARG A 145 7.80 -10.03 -25.79
C ARG A 145 8.62 -10.81 -26.81
N ALA A 146 9.74 -11.41 -26.39
CA ALA A 146 10.54 -12.27 -27.26
C ALA A 146 9.73 -13.51 -27.69
N LEU A 147 9.05 -14.15 -26.75
CA LEU A 147 8.17 -15.29 -27.05
C LEU A 147 7.03 -14.91 -28.00
N GLU A 148 6.38 -13.76 -27.79
CA GLU A 148 5.35 -13.25 -28.70
C GLU A 148 5.89 -13.11 -30.12
N GLN A 149 7.07 -12.50 -30.29
CA GLN A 149 7.72 -12.30 -31.59
C GLN A 149 8.11 -13.61 -32.27
N GLU A 150 8.53 -14.63 -31.52
CA GLU A 150 8.91 -15.94 -32.04
C GLU A 150 7.70 -16.81 -32.44
N THR A 151 6.49 -16.48 -31.95
CA THR A 151 5.30 -17.33 -32.08
C THR A 151 4.16 -16.66 -32.85
N TRP A 152 3.54 -15.63 -32.29
CA TRP A 152 2.30 -15.00 -32.78
C TRP A 152 2.56 -13.73 -33.60
N ASP A 153 3.64 -12.99 -33.31
CA ASP A 153 3.99 -11.71 -33.95
C ASP A 153 5.02 -11.87 -35.09
N ARG A 154 5.23 -13.09 -35.62
CA ARG A 154 6.10 -13.34 -36.79
C ARG A 154 5.36 -13.04 -38.11
N GLU A 155 6.07 -12.59 -39.14
CA GLU A 155 5.47 -12.20 -40.44
C GLU A 155 4.69 -13.36 -41.11
N ASP A 156 5.07 -14.61 -40.84
CA ASP A 156 4.45 -15.83 -41.34
C ASP A 156 3.52 -16.52 -40.31
N ALA A 157 3.13 -15.81 -39.25
CA ALA A 157 2.16 -16.33 -38.28
C ALA A 157 0.79 -16.46 -38.96
N VAL A 158 0.23 -17.67 -38.91
CA VAL A 158 -1.14 -17.95 -39.35
C VAL A 158 -1.95 -18.22 -38.09
N GLU A 159 -2.97 -17.41 -37.81
CA GLU A 159 -3.91 -17.67 -36.73
C GLU A 159 -4.67 -18.97 -37.01
N ASP A 160 -4.51 -19.97 -36.15
CA ASP A 160 -5.39 -21.13 -36.13
C ASP A 160 -6.70 -20.72 -35.47
N MET A 161 -7.71 -20.44 -36.29
CA MET A 161 -9.05 -20.03 -35.84
C MET A 161 -9.85 -21.18 -35.22
N GLY A 162 -9.28 -22.40 -35.16
CA GLY A 162 -9.96 -23.60 -34.74
C GLY A 162 -11.06 -24.00 -35.72
N VAL A 163 -11.33 -25.29 -35.82
CA VAL A 163 -12.50 -25.76 -36.57
C VAL A 163 -13.73 -25.42 -35.72
N ALA A 164 -14.50 -24.41 -36.13
CA ALA A 164 -15.87 -24.24 -35.65
C ALA A 164 -16.67 -25.46 -36.12
N GLY A 165 -16.66 -26.51 -35.29
CA GLY A 165 -17.37 -27.75 -35.52
C GLY A 165 -18.87 -27.50 -35.64
N GLN A 166 -19.44 -28.04 -36.72
CA GLN A 166 -20.87 -28.08 -37.07
C GLN A 166 -21.71 -28.82 -36.02
#